data_AF-A0YPB1-F1
#
_entry.id   AF-A0YPB1-F1
#
_cell.length_a   1.000
_cell.length_b   1.000
_cell.length_c   1.000
_cell.angle_alpha   90.00
_cell.angle_beta   90.00
_cell.angle_gamma   90.00
#
_symmetry.space_group_name_H-M   'P 1'
#
loop_
_entity.id
_entity.type
_entity.pdbx_description
1 polymer ?
#
loop_
_entity_poly.entity_id
_entity_poly.type
_entity_poly.pdbx_seq_one_letter_code
_entity_poly.pdbx_strand_id
1 'polypeptide(L)'
;MVYNFTLFERVLRYNLQDIVKVAENPDQLLDLMILNMQEDLIEFRQAVDQATASQKKNQQQYNQYKSQADKWFSRVQLALHKGEENLAKEALQRYKQYQEQAEKIKFTLDKETIQVDNFQNHLITFEKKISELKTQQKSLRYHKNSESTEKNDQENYHNVGAGSALIDVSPK
;
A
#
# COMPACT_ATOMS: atom_id res chain seq x y z
N MET A 1 -3.87 -15.79 8.58
CA MET A 1 -3.17 -14.75 7.79
C MET A 1 -3.85 -14.62 6.41
N VAL A 2 -5.14 -14.24 6.39
CA VAL A 2 -5.95 -14.02 5.16
C VAL A 2 -6.47 -12.57 5.11
N TYR A 3 -6.19 -11.77 6.14
CA TYR A 3 -6.77 -10.44 6.35
C TYR A 3 -6.20 -9.33 5.45
N ASN A 4 -5.01 -9.50 4.86
CA ASN A 4 -4.29 -8.35 4.26
C ASN A 4 -4.73 -8.05 2.82
N PHE A 5 -5.08 -9.09 2.04
CA PHE A 5 -5.63 -8.90 0.69
C PHE A 5 -7.03 -8.28 0.75
N THR A 6 -7.83 -8.65 1.75
CA THR A 6 -9.17 -8.08 1.95
C THR A 6 -9.17 -6.59 2.27
N LEU A 7 -8.11 -6.08 2.92
CA LEU A 7 -7.94 -4.65 3.17
C LEU A 7 -7.67 -3.88 1.87
N PHE A 8 -6.75 -4.37 1.03
CA PHE A 8 -6.48 -3.77 -0.28
C PHE A 8 -7.70 -3.80 -1.21
N GLU A 9 -8.42 -4.93 -1.28
CA GLU A 9 -9.65 -5.04 -2.05
C GLU A 9 -10.76 -4.10 -1.55
N ARG A 10 -10.83 -3.83 -0.25
CA ARG A 10 -11.76 -2.85 0.32
C ARG A 10 -11.47 -1.45 -0.20
N VAL A 11 -10.19 -1.07 -0.29
CA VAL A 11 -9.73 0.24 -0.76
C VAL A 11 -10.08 0.49 -2.23
N LEU A 12 -9.90 -0.52 -3.08
CA LEU A 12 -10.19 -0.41 -4.51
C LEU A 12 -11.67 -0.18 -4.80
N ARG A 13 -12.57 -0.64 -3.93
CA ARG A 13 -14.03 -0.49 -4.10
C ARG A 13 -14.54 0.94 -3.88
N TYR A 14 -13.73 1.84 -3.34
CA TYR A 14 -14.19 3.20 -3.05
C TYR A 14 -13.99 4.12 -4.26
N ASN A 15 -15.09 4.66 -4.78
CA ASN A 15 -15.09 5.72 -5.79
C ASN A 15 -15.95 6.88 -5.30
N LEU A 16 -15.38 8.09 -5.26
CA LEU A 16 -16.08 9.32 -4.87
C LEU A 16 -17.37 9.53 -5.67
N GLN A 17 -17.35 9.22 -6.97
CA GLN A 17 -18.53 9.41 -7.82
C GLN A 17 -19.72 8.58 -7.34
N ASP A 18 -19.47 7.41 -6.76
CA ASP A 18 -20.52 6.55 -6.20
C ASP A 18 -20.96 7.05 -4.82
N ILE A 19 -20.00 7.52 -4.01
CA ILE A 19 -20.24 8.11 -2.69
C ILE A 19 -21.16 9.34 -2.79
N VAL A 20 -20.85 10.27 -3.70
CA VAL A 20 -21.62 11.52 -3.87
C VAL A 20 -23.04 11.26 -4.39
N LYS A 21 -23.25 10.22 -5.19
CA LYS A 21 -24.57 9.88 -5.74
C LYS A 21 -25.53 9.28 -4.72
N VAL A 22 -25.00 8.53 -3.76
CA VAL A 22 -25.80 7.69 -2.85
C VAL A 22 -25.90 8.28 -1.45
N ALA A 23 -24.94 9.11 -1.03
CA ALA A 23 -24.91 9.65 0.31
C ALA A 23 -25.72 10.95 0.44
N GLU A 24 -26.61 10.99 1.44
CA GLU A 24 -27.29 12.23 1.85
C GLU A 24 -26.30 13.28 2.38
N ASN A 25 -25.24 12.82 3.05
CA ASN A 25 -24.16 13.66 3.59
C ASN A 25 -22.78 13.16 3.10
N PRO A 26 -22.41 13.44 1.84
CA PRO A 26 -21.21 12.87 1.22
C PRO A 26 -19.91 13.32 1.89
N ASP A 27 -19.89 14.51 2.49
CA ASP A 27 -18.71 15.06 3.17
C ASP A 27 -18.36 14.28 4.45
N GLN A 28 -19.35 14.02 5.31
CA GLN A 28 -19.17 13.25 6.55
C GLN A 28 -18.81 11.78 6.27
N LEU A 29 -19.43 11.18 5.25
CA LEU A 29 -19.11 9.81 4.85
C LEU A 29 -17.66 9.72 4.35
N LEU A 30 -17.21 10.72 3.58
CA LEU A 30 -15.85 10.77 3.07
C LEU A 30 -14.82 10.98 4.19
N ASP A 31 -15.11 11.80 5.20
CA ASP A 31 -14.27 11.94 6.41
C ASP A 31 -14.09 10.57 7.11
N LEU A 32 -15.19 9.88 7.39
CA LEU A 32 -15.17 8.58 8.06
C LEU A 32 -14.41 7.53 7.23
N MET A 33 -14.62 7.51 5.92
CA MET A 33 -13.91 6.59 5.02
C MET A 33 -12.41 6.86 5.02
N ILE A 34 -11.99 8.12 4.88
CA ILE A 34 -10.57 8.50 4.89
C ILE A 34 -9.94 8.10 6.23
N LEU A 35 -10.61 8.33 7.36
CA LEU A 35 -10.13 7.94 8.68
C LEU A 35 -9.91 6.42 8.76
N ASN A 36 -10.92 5.62 8.44
CA ASN A 36 -10.82 4.16 8.46
C ASN A 36 -9.70 3.65 7.53
N MET A 37 -9.58 4.25 6.34
CA MET A 37 -8.51 3.92 5.39
C MET A 37 -7.12 4.28 5.92
N GLN A 38 -6.98 5.34 6.73
CA GLN A 38 -5.71 5.69 7.36
C GLN A 38 -5.32 4.70 8.46
N GLU A 39 -6.29 4.20 9.22
CA GLU A 39 -6.06 3.14 10.22
C GLU A 39 -5.61 1.84 9.53
N ASP A 40 -6.34 1.43 8.48
CA ASP A 40 -5.98 0.29 7.64
C ASP A 40 -4.59 0.41 7.02
N LEU A 41 -4.20 1.61 6.59
CA LEU A 41 -2.89 1.86 6.01
C LEU A 41 -1.77 1.58 7.03
N ILE A 42 -1.98 1.91 8.30
CA ILE A 42 -1.01 1.64 9.36
C ILE A 42 -0.84 0.13 9.54
N GLU A 43 -1.94 -0.61 9.63
CA GLU A 43 -1.91 -2.07 9.73
C GLU A 43 -1.24 -2.71 8.50
N PHE A 44 -1.57 -2.22 7.31
CA PHE A 44 -1.00 -2.72 6.07
C PHE A 44 0.50 -2.47 5.98
N ARG A 45 0.99 -1.29 6.38
CA ARG A 45 2.43 -1.00 6.48
C ARG A 45 3.13 -1.95 7.44
N GLN A 46 2.57 -2.19 8.63
CA GLN A 46 3.14 -3.15 9.58
C GLN A 46 3.22 -4.57 9.00
N ALA A 47 2.21 -4.99 8.24
CA ALA A 47 2.22 -6.28 7.56
C ALA A 47 3.31 -6.35 6.47
N VAL A 48 3.51 -5.28 5.69
CA VAL A 48 4.60 -5.19 4.70
C VAL A 48 5.97 -5.26 5.39
N ASP A 49 6.14 -4.55 6.51
CA ASP A 49 7.38 -4.57 7.29
C ASP A 49 7.68 -5.96 7.85
N GLN A 50 6.68 -6.65 8.41
CA GLN A 50 6.82 -8.01 8.91
C GLN A 50 7.19 -9.00 7.79
N ALA A 51 6.54 -8.89 6.63
CA ALA A 51 6.84 -9.72 5.47
C ALA A 51 8.28 -9.48 4.97
N THR A 52 8.69 -8.22 4.87
CA THR A 52 10.06 -7.82 4.47
C THR A 52 11.10 -8.33 5.48
N ALA A 53 10.82 -8.23 6.78
CA ALA A 53 11.70 -8.75 7.83
C ALA A 53 11.85 -10.28 7.76
N SER A 54 10.76 -11.01 7.52
CA SER A 54 10.78 -12.46 7.32
C SER A 54 11.61 -12.85 6.09
N GLN A 55 11.36 -12.20 4.95
CA GLN A 55 12.12 -12.40 3.71
C GLN A 55 13.62 -12.16 3.95
N LYS A 56 13.99 -11.06 4.62
CA LYS A 56 15.39 -10.75 4.94
C LYS A 56 16.05 -11.81 5.82
N LYS A 57 15.32 -12.36 6.80
CA LYS A 57 15.82 -13.45 7.64
C LYS A 57 16.07 -14.73 6.80
N ASN A 58 15.12 -15.09 5.93
CA ASN A 58 15.26 -16.24 5.05
C ASN A 58 16.40 -16.05 4.04
N GLN A 59 16.56 -14.84 3.51
CA GLN A 59 17.69 -14.48 2.65
C GLN A 59 19.04 -14.66 3.36
N GLN A 60 19.15 -14.23 4.62
CA GLN A 60 20.36 -14.44 5.41
C GLN A 60 20.64 -15.93 5.62
N GLN A 61 19.62 -16.72 5.97
CA GLN A 61 19.77 -18.17 6.16
C GLN A 61 20.16 -18.89 4.86
N TYR A 62 19.56 -18.52 3.73
CA TYR A 62 19.97 -19.00 2.41
C TYR A 62 21.44 -18.72 2.14
N ASN A 63 21.88 -17.48 2.35
CA ASN A 63 23.27 -17.07 2.13
C ASN A 63 24.24 -17.85 3.02
N GLN A 64 23.85 -18.14 4.27
CA GLN A 64 24.65 -18.95 5.18
C GLN A 64 24.81 -20.39 4.66
N TYR A 65 23.72 -21.07 4.28
CA TYR A 65 23.80 -22.42 3.74
C TYR A 65 24.55 -22.49 2.42
N LYS A 66 24.33 -21.52 1.52
CA LYS A 66 25.09 -21.41 0.27
C LYS A 66 26.58 -21.25 0.54
N SER A 67 26.97 -20.36 1.46
CA SER A 67 28.37 -20.17 1.83
C SER A 67 29.00 -21.45 2.41
N GLN A 68 28.26 -22.22 3.21
CA GLN A 68 28.74 -23.50 3.71
C GLN A 68 28.89 -24.53 2.59
N ALA A 69 27.93 -24.61 1.66
CA ALA A 69 28.03 -25.46 0.49
C ALA A 69 29.29 -25.10 -0.32
N ASP A 70 29.49 -23.83 -0.67
CA ASP A 70 30.65 -23.36 -1.44
C ASP A 70 31.97 -23.73 -0.74
N LYS A 71 32.07 -23.59 0.59
CA LYS A 71 33.24 -24.02 1.36
C LYS A 71 33.50 -25.52 1.27
N TRP A 72 32.46 -26.35 1.39
CA TRP A 72 32.60 -27.80 1.23
C TRP A 72 32.97 -28.18 -0.19
N PHE A 73 32.43 -27.49 -1.19
CA PHE A 73 32.79 -27.70 -2.58
C PHE A 73 34.27 -27.39 -2.85
N SER A 74 34.79 -26.28 -2.34
CA SER A 74 36.22 -25.97 -2.41
C SER A 74 37.09 -27.05 -1.74
N ARG A 75 36.61 -27.68 -0.65
CA ARG A 75 37.29 -28.81 -0.02
C ARG A 75 37.27 -30.06 -0.89
N VAL A 76 36.16 -30.34 -1.59
CA VAL A 76 36.10 -31.42 -2.59
C VAL A 76 37.17 -31.20 -3.65
N GLN A 77 37.25 -30.00 -4.23
CA GLN A 77 38.23 -29.67 -5.27
C GLN A 77 39.67 -29.85 -4.78
N LEU A 78 39.98 -29.38 -3.56
CA LEU A 78 41.31 -29.52 -2.97
C LEU A 78 41.69 -30.98 -2.70
N ALA A 79 40.76 -31.78 -2.15
CA ALA A 79 41.01 -33.19 -1.88
C ALA A 79 41.23 -33.99 -3.17
N LEU A 80 40.44 -33.73 -4.21
CA LEU A 80 40.64 -34.34 -5.54
C LEU A 80 42.00 -33.97 -6.14
N HIS A 81 42.41 -32.70 -6.02
CA HIS A 81 43.72 -32.26 -6.51
C HIS A 81 44.88 -32.98 -5.80
N LYS A 82 44.71 -33.33 -4.53
CA LYS A 82 45.68 -34.09 -3.72
C LYS A 82 45.58 -35.61 -3.88
N GLY A 83 44.62 -36.12 -4.66
CA GLY A 83 44.36 -37.56 -4.78
C GLY A 83 43.71 -38.20 -3.55
N GLU A 84 43.17 -37.39 -2.63
CA GLU A 84 42.54 -37.84 -1.38
C GLU A 84 41.05 -38.19 -1.62
N GLU A 85 40.78 -39.27 -2.36
CA GLU A 85 39.42 -39.59 -2.81
C GLU A 85 38.39 -39.79 -1.68
N ASN A 86 38.80 -40.40 -0.57
CA ASN A 86 37.89 -40.62 0.57
C ASN A 86 37.48 -39.28 1.21
N LEU A 87 38.44 -38.36 1.38
CA LEU A 87 38.16 -37.02 1.89
C LEU A 87 37.27 -36.23 0.93
N ALA A 88 37.49 -36.37 -0.38
CA ALA A 88 36.63 -35.76 -1.40
C ALA A 88 35.19 -36.26 -1.30
N LYS A 89 34.97 -37.56 -1.10
CA LYS A 89 33.63 -38.15 -0.93
C LYS A 89 32.92 -37.64 0.32
N GLU A 90 33.61 -37.56 1.45
CA GLU A 90 33.06 -37.01 2.70
C GLU A 90 32.69 -35.53 2.56
N ALA A 91 33.58 -34.72 1.98
CA ALA A 91 33.33 -33.32 1.72
C ALA A 91 32.15 -33.13 0.75
N LEU A 92 32.02 -34.00 -0.26
CA LEU A 92 30.93 -33.97 -1.23
C LEU A 92 29.58 -34.27 -0.57
N GLN A 93 29.53 -35.20 0.39
CA GLN A 93 28.31 -35.48 1.15
C GLN A 93 27.86 -34.24 1.93
N ARG A 94 28.80 -33.54 2.58
CA ARG A 94 28.50 -32.29 3.30
C ARG A 94 28.05 -31.17 2.36
N TYR A 95 28.72 -31.02 1.22
CA TYR A 95 28.31 -30.09 0.17
C TYR A 95 26.85 -30.32 -0.24
N LYS A 96 26.48 -31.56 -0.58
CA LYS A 96 25.12 -31.91 -1.00
C LYS A 96 24.09 -31.59 0.09
N GLN A 97 24.40 -31.88 1.35
CA GLN A 97 23.52 -31.55 2.48
C GLN A 97 23.26 -30.04 2.58
N TYR A 98 24.30 -29.19 2.55
CA TYR A 98 24.12 -27.74 2.63
C TYR A 98 23.48 -27.15 1.36
N GLN A 99 23.81 -27.70 0.19
CA GLN A 99 23.19 -27.31 -1.07
C GLN A 99 21.68 -27.56 -1.05
N GLU A 100 21.24 -28.75 -0.63
CA GLU A 100 19.82 -29.10 -0.55
C GLU A 100 19.07 -28.14 0.40
N GLN A 101 19.67 -27.80 1.55
CA GLN A 101 19.06 -26.86 2.49
C GLN A 101 19.00 -25.44 1.92
N ALA A 102 20.02 -25.00 1.17
CA ALA A 102 20.00 -23.73 0.47
C ALA A 102 18.89 -23.70 -0.60
N GLU A 103 18.74 -24.77 -1.40
CA GLU A 103 17.71 -24.87 -2.43
C GLU A 103 16.29 -24.83 -1.86
N LYS A 104 16.04 -25.52 -0.73
CA LYS A 104 14.76 -25.46 -0.03
C LYS A 104 14.39 -24.04 0.39
N ILE A 105 15.32 -23.30 0.98
CA ILE A 105 15.07 -21.90 1.38
C ILE A 105 14.93 -21.00 0.16
N LYS A 106 15.72 -21.23 -0.90
CA LYS A 106 15.63 -20.44 -2.13
C LYS A 106 14.23 -20.49 -2.73
N PHE A 107 13.61 -21.66 -2.77
CA PHE A 107 12.24 -21.81 -3.27
C PHE A 107 11.22 -20.99 -2.46
N THR A 108 11.35 -20.98 -1.12
CA THR A 108 10.50 -20.13 -0.26
C THR A 108 10.78 -18.66 -0.49
N LEU A 109 12.04 -18.27 -0.52
CA LEU A 109 12.50 -16.90 -0.71
C LEU A 109 12.02 -16.31 -2.04
N ASP A 110 11.98 -17.10 -3.12
CA ASP A 110 11.48 -16.66 -4.42
C ASP A 110 10.00 -16.31 -4.38
N LYS A 111 9.20 -17.10 -3.65
CA LYS A 111 7.79 -16.80 -3.42
C LYS A 111 7.59 -15.57 -2.54
N GLU A 112 8.36 -15.47 -1.46
CA GLU A 112 8.31 -14.32 -0.55
C GLU A 112 8.71 -13.03 -1.26
N THR A 113 9.67 -13.08 -2.18
CA THR A 113 10.10 -11.91 -2.96
C THR A 113 8.96 -11.37 -3.81
N ILE A 114 8.30 -12.23 -4.58
CA ILE A 114 7.12 -11.83 -5.37
C ILE A 114 6.01 -11.27 -4.46
N GLN A 115 5.80 -11.89 -3.29
CA GLN A 115 4.77 -11.45 -2.36
C GLN A 115 5.07 -10.08 -1.73
N VAL A 116 6.31 -9.84 -1.29
CA VAL A 116 6.76 -8.57 -0.73
C VAL A 116 6.66 -7.47 -1.78
N ASP A 117 7.09 -7.73 -3.02
CA ASP A 117 6.99 -6.77 -4.13
C ASP A 117 5.52 -6.39 -4.40
N ASN A 118 4.62 -7.38 -4.42
CA ASN A 118 3.18 -7.12 -4.56
C ASN A 118 2.62 -6.29 -3.40
N PHE A 119 3.01 -6.59 -2.16
CA PHE A 119 2.57 -5.81 -1.00
C PHE A 119 3.07 -4.37 -1.02
N GLN A 120 4.32 -4.14 -1.47
CA GLN A 120 4.85 -2.79 -1.64
C GLN A 120 4.10 -2.02 -2.74
N ASN A 121 3.79 -2.66 -3.86
CA ASN A 121 2.99 -2.05 -4.93
C ASN A 121 1.56 -1.72 -4.48
N HIS A 122 0.93 -2.63 -3.73
CA HIS A 122 -0.37 -2.39 -3.12
C HIS A 122 -0.33 -1.25 -2.11
N LEU A 123 0.75 -1.13 -1.32
CA LEU A 123 0.93 -0.06 -0.34
C LEU A 123 0.96 1.30 -1.03
N ILE A 124 1.75 1.44 -2.09
CA ILE A 124 1.83 2.66 -2.90
C ILE A 124 0.46 3.01 -3.49
N THR A 125 -0.26 2.01 -4.02
CA THR A 125 -1.60 2.20 -4.58
C THR A 125 -2.59 2.67 -3.52
N PHE A 126 -2.51 2.10 -2.31
CA PHE A 126 -3.36 2.46 -1.18
C PHE A 126 -3.09 3.91 -0.75
N GLU A 127 -1.83 4.29 -0.57
CA GLU A 127 -1.44 5.67 -0.23
C GLU A 127 -1.93 6.69 -1.26
N LYS A 128 -1.78 6.35 -2.55
CA LYS A 128 -2.30 7.17 -3.66
C LYS A 128 -3.80 7.34 -3.55
N LYS A 129 -4.55 6.26 -3.30
CA LYS A 129 -6.01 6.31 -3.20
C LYS A 129 -6.49 7.21 -2.06
N ILE A 130 -5.85 7.15 -0.90
CA ILE A 130 -6.15 8.06 0.22
C ILE A 130 -5.88 9.51 -0.18
N SER A 131 -4.77 9.79 -0.86
CA SER A 131 -4.42 11.14 -1.32
C SER A 131 -5.45 11.69 -2.32
N GLU A 132 -5.90 10.85 -3.26
CA GLU A 132 -6.96 11.18 -4.22
C GLU A 132 -8.27 11.55 -3.52
N LEU A 133 -8.72 10.73 -2.56
CA LEU A 133 -9.95 10.98 -1.80
C LEU A 133 -9.86 12.28 -0.98
N LYS A 134 -8.71 12.57 -0.37
CA LYS A 134 -8.48 13.84 0.34
C LYS A 134 -8.53 15.05 -0.60
N THR A 135 -7.99 14.94 -1.80
CA THR A 135 -8.03 16.01 -2.80
C THR A 135 -9.46 16.27 -3.27
N GLN A 136 -10.18 15.18 -3.54
CA GLN A 136 -11.58 15.21 -3.93
C GLN A 136 -12.48 15.80 -2.83
N GLN A 137 -12.24 15.45 -1.56
CA GLN A 137 -12.93 16.05 -0.42
C GLN A 137 -12.78 17.57 -0.38
N LYS A 138 -11.54 18.07 -0.55
CA LYS A 138 -11.27 19.51 -0.56
C LYS A 138 -12.03 20.22 -1.68
N SER A 139 -12.06 19.62 -2.88
CA SER A 139 -12.83 20.14 -4.01
C SER A 139 -14.33 20.15 -3.73
N LEU A 140 -14.89 19.08 -3.16
CA LEU A 140 -16.30 19.01 -2.79
C LEU A 140 -16.69 20.12 -1.80
N ARG A 141 -15.86 20.34 -0.77
CA ARG A 141 -16.08 21.42 0.21
C ARG A 141 -15.98 22.81 -0.42
N TYR A 142 -15.02 23.01 -1.32
CA TYR A 142 -14.89 24.27 -2.05
C TYR A 142 -16.15 24.58 -2.87
N HIS A 143 -16.64 23.60 -3.66
CA HIS A 143 -17.85 23.77 -4.46
C HIS A 143 -19.09 24.04 -3.61
N LYS A 144 -19.26 23.31 -2.49
CA LYS A 144 -20.37 23.55 -1.56
C LYS A 144 -20.34 24.97 -0.99
N ASN A 145 -19.15 25.46 -0.64
CA ASN A 145 -18.98 26.81 -0.11
C ASN A 145 -19.27 27.87 -1.19
N SER A 146 -18.75 27.71 -2.42
CA SER A 146 -19.03 28.66 -3.51
C SER A 146 -20.52 28.73 -3.87
N GLU A 147 -21.21 27.59 -3.94
CA GLU A 147 -22.66 27.55 -4.19
C GLU A 147 -23.45 28.26 -3.08
N SER A 148 -23.02 28.11 -1.82
CA SER A 148 -23.66 28.81 -0.70
C SER A 148 -23.42 30.32 -0.75
N THR A 149 -22.22 30.76 -1.15
CA THR A 149 -21.91 32.19 -1.33
C THR A 149 -22.73 32.79 -2.47
N GLU A 150 -22.82 32.12 -3.62
CA GLU A 150 -23.62 32.57 -4.76
C GLU A 150 -25.11 32.69 -4.43
N LYS A 151 -25.67 31.73 -3.67
CA LYS A 151 -27.07 31.79 -3.22
C LYS A 151 -27.31 32.97 -2.28
N ASN A 152 -26.43 33.18 -1.30
CA ASN A 152 -26.54 34.30 -0.37
C ASN A 152 -26.43 35.65 -1.09
N ASP A 153 -25.55 35.75 -2.08
CA ASP A 153 -25.42 36.96 -2.90
C ASP A 153 -26.68 37.20 -3.72
N GLN A 154 -27.21 36.17 -4.41
CA GLN A 154 -28.46 36.27 -5.18
C GLN A 154 -29.68 36.65 -4.31
N GLU A 155 -29.80 36.10 -3.10
CA GLU A 155 -30.84 36.46 -2.15
C GLU A 155 -30.69 37.90 -1.66
N ASN A 156 -29.47 38.36 -1.37
CA ASN A 156 -29.21 39.75 -1.01
C ASN A 156 -29.55 40.71 -2.15
N TYR A 157 -29.21 40.37 -3.41
CA TYR A 157 -29.60 41.19 -4.57
C TYR A 157 -31.12 41.25 -4.77
N HIS A 158 -31.85 40.14 -4.59
CA HIS A 158 -33.31 40.14 -4.67
C HIS A 158 -33.97 40.97 -3.55
N ASN A 159 -33.41 40.94 -2.35
CA ASN A 159 -33.93 41.72 -1.21
C ASN A 159 -33.66 43.22 -1.38
N VAL A 160 -32.48 43.60 -1.87
CA VAL A 160 -32.13 45.01 -2.16
C VAL A 160 -32.93 45.55 -3.35
N GLY A 161 -33.23 44.72 -4.36
CA GLY A 161 -34.09 45.09 -5.49
C GLY A 161 -35.57 45.31 -5.13
N ALA A 162 -36.09 44.60 -4.13
CA ALA A 162 -37.47 44.78 -3.66
C ALA A 162 -37.64 46.04 -2.77
N GLY A 163 -36.58 46.52 -2.13
CA GLY A 163 -36.59 47.73 -1.30
C GLY A 163 -36.47 49.06 -2.06
N SER A 164 -36.07 49.03 -3.34
CA SER A 164 -35.81 50.25 -4.13
C SER A 164 -36.94 50.70 -5.06
N ALA A 165 -38.12 50.05 -5.04
CA ALA A 165 -39.26 50.40 -5.90
C ALA A 165 -40.26 51.41 -5.30
N LEU A 166 -39.90 52.18 -4.25
CA LEU A 166 -40.79 53.18 -3.62
C LEU A 166 -40.21 54.60 -3.55
N ILE A 167 -39.39 55.02 -4.52
CA ILE A 167 -39.00 56.43 -4.64
C ILE A 167 -39.17 56.90 -6.09
N ASP A 168 -40.41 56.94 -6.54
CA ASP A 168 -40.91 57.85 -7.59
C ASP A 168 -42.45 57.75 -7.49
N VAL A 169 -43.29 58.79 -7.47
CA VAL A 169 -43.28 60.05 -8.19
C VAL A 169 -44.32 60.94 -7.49
N SER A 170 -44.04 62.22 -7.27
CA SER A 170 -44.82 63.32 -7.88
C SER A 170 -44.84 64.65 -7.12
N PRO A 171 -45.03 65.77 -7.85
CA PRO A 171 -44.64 67.11 -7.42
C PRO A 171 -45.83 68.05 -7.15
N LYS A 172 -45.68 68.93 -6.16
CA LYS A 172 -45.88 70.39 -6.24
C LYS A 172 -45.78 71.02 -4.85
#